data_AF-A0A9K3GIJ0-F1
#
_entry.id   AF-A0A9K3GIJ0-F1
#
_cell.length_a   1.000
_cell.length_b   1.000
_cell.length_c   1.000
_cell.angle_alpha   90.00
_cell.angle_beta   90.00
_cell.angle_gamma   90.00
#
_symmetry.space_group_name_H-M   'P 1'
#
loop_
_entity.id
_entity.type
_entity.pdbx_description
1 polymer ?
#
loop_
_entity_poly.entity_id
_entity_poly.type
_entity_poly.pdbx_seq_one_letter_code
_entity_poly.pdbx_strand_id
1 'polypeptide(L)'
;MRLCLCLVALVGVCLCIIETFETEHWYDTWKVETRQVGGPPPMSGSIPLSPSVAERERDGASGSQGWFDPADIIIIGSHGYPISYDDHCKYESSDNTAVMPHGTHFMSDLTDWHGNTTLSYETSWTNSEGEGVMQFEYELHFVPHGKWFGVGQYLGDIYIKPTILWCKHNYHTDIHVTFPADPVNRGSTSDPIAGIEIQMTIENSYKSNSSGAYSYSWWLQGDGVWKPM
;
A
#
# COMPACT_ATOMS: atom_id res chain seq x y z
N MET A 1 1.40 -40.43 11.29
CA MET A 1 1.53 -41.83 11.74
C MET A 1 3.01 -42.15 11.85
N ARG A 2 3.57 -42.39 13.04
CA ARG A 2 5.01 -42.65 13.22
C ARG A 2 5.25 -44.16 13.13
N LEU A 3 6.01 -44.61 12.13
CA LEU A 3 6.46 -46.01 12.05
C LEU A 3 7.84 -46.09 12.70
N CYS A 4 7.96 -46.86 13.77
CA CYS A 4 9.22 -47.11 14.45
C CYS A 4 9.75 -48.48 13.99
N LEU A 5 10.82 -48.51 13.20
CA LEU A 5 11.50 -49.76 12.83
C LEU A 5 12.65 -50.00 13.81
N CYS A 6 12.47 -50.96 14.73
CA CYS A 6 13.57 -51.44 15.57
C CYS A 6 14.36 -52.52 14.83
N LEU A 7 15.59 -52.20 14.42
CA LEU A 7 16.57 -53.22 14.04
C LEU A 7 17.27 -53.73 15.32
N VAL A 8 17.11 -55.00 15.64
CA VAL A 8 17.81 -55.64 16.77
C VAL A 8 19.19 -56.07 16.29
N ALA A 9 20.23 -55.29 16.61
CA ALA A 9 21.62 -55.73 16.50
C ALA A 9 22.07 -56.31 17.85
N LEU A 10 22.55 -57.56 17.84
CA LEU A 10 23.28 -58.16 18.94
C LEU A 10 24.50 -57.30 19.28
N VAL A 11 24.71 -57.05 20.57
CA VAL A 11 25.78 -56.26 21.20
C VAL A 11 25.38 -54.81 21.53
N GLY A 12 24.58 -54.67 22.60
CA GLY A 12 25.00 -53.88 23.78
C GLY A 12 25.18 -52.37 23.69
N VAL A 13 24.85 -51.69 22.58
CA VAL A 13 24.74 -50.23 22.53
C VAL A 13 23.51 -49.87 21.71
N CYS A 14 22.44 -49.44 22.39
CA CYS A 14 21.24 -48.91 21.74
C CYS A 14 21.56 -47.48 21.26
N LEU A 15 22.21 -47.38 20.10
CA LEU A 15 22.30 -46.11 19.36
C LEU A 15 20.92 -45.85 18.76
N CYS A 16 20.12 -45.08 19.47
CA CYS A 16 18.88 -44.52 18.94
C CYS A 16 19.28 -43.47 17.89
N ILE A 17 19.42 -43.88 16.64
CA ILE A 17 19.50 -42.94 15.52
C ILE A 17 18.09 -42.39 15.35
N ILE A 18 17.82 -41.27 15.99
CA ILE A 18 16.67 -40.44 15.66
C ILE A 18 17.03 -39.79 14.33
N GLU A 19 16.66 -40.41 13.22
CA GLU A 19 16.52 -39.68 11.97
C GLU A 19 15.37 -38.70 12.18
N THR A 20 15.72 -37.47 12.55
CA THR A 20 14.85 -36.33 12.30
C THR A 20 14.65 -36.26 10.80
N PHE A 21 13.55 -36.84 10.32
CA PHE A 21 12.94 -36.40 9.08
C PHE A 21 12.57 -34.94 9.30
N GLU A 22 13.47 -34.04 8.93
CA GLU A 22 13.09 -32.69 8.55
C GLU A 22 12.09 -32.88 7.41
N THR A 23 10.81 -32.75 7.71
CA THR A 23 9.83 -32.49 6.66
C THR A 23 10.19 -31.13 6.12
N GLU A 24 11.05 -31.09 5.11
CA GLU A 24 11.29 -29.90 4.32
C GLU A 24 9.92 -29.34 3.95
N HIS A 25 9.63 -28.13 4.44
CA HIS A 25 8.39 -27.41 4.15
C HIS A 25 8.47 -26.90 2.70
N TRP A 26 8.39 -27.81 1.72
CA TRP A 26 8.46 -27.50 0.28
C TRP A 26 7.20 -26.80 -0.25
N TYR A 27 6.24 -26.48 0.63
CA TYR A 27 4.97 -25.83 0.29
C TYR A 27 5.02 -24.29 0.31
N ASP A 28 6.13 -23.66 0.72
CA ASP A 28 6.05 -22.27 1.20
C ASP A 28 6.83 -21.22 0.39
N THR A 29 7.43 -21.56 -0.76
CA THR A 29 8.03 -20.54 -1.64
C THR A 29 7.06 -20.16 -2.75
N TRP A 30 6.53 -18.95 -2.63
CA TRP A 30 5.61 -18.39 -3.61
C TRP A 30 6.42 -17.47 -4.51
N LYS A 31 6.33 -17.69 -5.81
CA LYS A 31 6.87 -16.74 -6.78
C LYS A 31 5.83 -15.64 -6.96
N VAL A 32 6.21 -14.42 -6.62
CA VAL A 32 5.37 -13.23 -6.77
C VAL A 32 5.95 -12.37 -7.87
N GLU A 33 5.12 -12.06 -8.86
CA GLU A 33 5.48 -11.17 -9.95
C GLU A 33 4.50 -10.02 -10.01
N THR A 34 5.00 -8.81 -9.81
CA THR A 34 4.22 -7.57 -9.96
C THR A 34 4.77 -6.78 -11.11
N ARG A 35 3.89 -6.29 -11.98
CA ARG A 35 4.26 -5.41 -13.09
C ARG A 35 3.25 -4.28 -13.24
N GLN A 36 3.75 -3.11 -13.63
CA GLN A 36 2.89 -2.04 -14.13
C GLN A 36 2.49 -2.38 -15.57
N VAL A 37 1.19 -2.46 -15.84
CA VAL A 37 0.63 -2.83 -17.15
C VAL A 37 0.03 -1.63 -17.89
N GLY A 38 -0.19 -0.51 -17.20
CA GLY A 38 -0.76 0.71 -17.78
C GLY A 38 -0.45 1.97 -16.98
N GLY A 39 -0.77 3.13 -17.58
CA GLY A 39 -0.52 4.45 -17.00
C GLY A 39 0.77 5.13 -17.49
N PRO A 40 1.05 6.37 -17.05
CA PRO A 40 2.31 7.03 -17.34
C PRO A 40 3.51 6.23 -16.80
N PRO A 41 4.72 6.39 -17.35
CA PRO A 41 5.91 5.80 -16.77
C PRO A 41 6.24 6.45 -15.41
N PRO A 42 6.90 5.73 -14.49
CA PRO A 42 7.39 6.31 -13.24
C PRO A 42 8.36 7.45 -13.55
N MET A 43 8.27 8.54 -12.79
CA MET A 43 9.16 9.66 -13.00
C MET A 43 10.60 9.27 -12.62
N SER A 44 11.50 9.35 -13.60
CA SER A 44 12.92 9.07 -13.40
C SER A 44 13.58 10.25 -12.69
N GLY A 45 13.86 10.12 -11.39
CA GLY A 45 14.60 11.11 -10.62
C GLY A 45 14.54 10.86 -9.11
N SER A 46 15.59 11.23 -8.38
CA SER A 46 15.54 11.25 -6.93
C SER A 46 14.58 12.35 -6.50
N ILE A 47 13.45 11.98 -5.89
CA ILE A 47 12.53 12.92 -5.25
C ILE A 47 13.28 13.56 -4.07
N PRO A 48 13.73 14.83 -4.16
CA PRO A 48 14.67 15.41 -3.20
C PRO A 48 13.97 15.54 -1.85
N LEU A 49 14.30 14.68 -0.88
CA LEU A 49 13.78 14.78 0.48
C LEU A 49 14.08 16.19 0.98
N SER A 50 13.04 17.03 1.04
CA SER A 50 13.22 18.39 1.56
C SER A 50 13.52 18.24 3.05
N PRO A 51 14.54 18.90 3.59
CA PRO A 51 14.83 18.81 5.02
C PRO A 51 13.60 19.26 5.81
N SER A 52 13.22 18.45 6.80
CA SER A 52 12.17 18.73 7.78
C SER A 52 12.22 20.20 8.19
N VAL A 53 11.10 20.91 8.02
CA VAL A 53 10.96 22.32 8.38
C VAL A 53 11.32 22.46 9.86
N ALA A 54 12.48 23.06 10.11
CA ALA A 54 12.89 23.52 11.41
C ALA A 54 11.84 24.53 11.92
N GLU A 55 11.38 24.30 13.13
CA GLU A 55 10.49 25.16 13.90
C GLU A 55 10.87 26.63 13.74
N ARG A 56 9.89 27.45 13.35
CA ARG A 56 9.97 28.89 13.58
C ARG A 56 8.73 29.32 14.33
N GLU A 57 8.94 29.59 15.63
CA GLU A 57 8.05 30.37 16.48
C GLU A 57 7.53 31.58 15.69
N ARG A 58 6.21 31.71 15.61
CA ARG A 58 5.57 32.91 15.06
C ARG A 58 4.63 33.49 16.10
N ASP A 59 5.16 34.48 16.82
CA ASP A 59 4.41 35.39 17.66
C ASP A 59 3.38 36.17 16.84
N GLY A 60 2.12 36.14 17.33
CA GLY A 60 1.21 37.29 17.34
C GLY A 60 0.57 37.75 16.03
N ALA A 61 -0.67 37.32 15.79
CA ALA A 61 -1.71 38.19 15.24
C ALA A 61 -3.11 37.65 15.59
N SER A 62 -3.77 38.34 16.51
CA SER A 62 -5.15 38.09 16.95
C SER A 62 -6.12 38.85 16.05
N GLY A 63 -7.07 38.13 15.43
CA GLY A 63 -8.35 38.67 14.97
C GLY A 63 -8.73 38.28 13.54
N SER A 64 -10.02 37.95 13.35
CA SER A 64 -10.73 37.61 12.10
C SER A 64 -10.66 36.13 11.68
N GLN A 65 -11.74 35.64 11.04
CA GLN A 65 -11.99 34.23 10.70
C GLN A 65 -10.72 33.49 10.32
N GLY A 66 -10.39 32.46 11.11
CA GLY A 66 -9.05 31.88 11.22
C GLY A 66 -8.42 31.62 9.86
N TRP A 67 -7.42 32.44 9.52
CA TRP A 67 -6.53 32.15 8.41
C TRP A 67 -5.72 30.91 8.78
N PHE A 68 -5.96 29.78 8.10
CA PHE A 68 -5.16 28.57 8.27
C PHE A 68 -3.92 28.65 7.38
N ASP A 69 -2.81 28.07 7.84
CA ASP A 69 -1.59 27.99 7.06
C ASP A 69 -1.77 26.93 5.95
N PRO A 70 -1.71 27.28 4.66
CA PRO A 70 -1.84 26.30 3.58
C PRO A 70 -0.72 25.24 3.60
N ALA A 71 0.38 25.49 4.32
CA ALA A 71 1.44 24.52 4.55
C ALA A 71 1.12 23.46 5.60
N ASP A 72 0.05 23.64 6.38
CA ASP A 72 -0.49 22.63 7.28
C ASP A 72 -1.39 21.68 6.46
N ILE A 73 -0.92 20.46 6.24
CA ILE A 73 -1.52 19.50 5.30
C ILE A 73 -2.11 18.34 6.10
N ILE A 74 -3.36 17.98 5.78
CA ILE A 74 -4.08 16.90 6.45
C ILE A 74 -4.59 15.87 5.44
N ILE A 75 -4.83 14.66 5.93
CA ILE A 75 -5.56 13.63 5.21
C ILE A 75 -7.05 13.81 5.50
N ILE A 76 -7.86 13.87 4.45
CA ILE A 76 -9.32 13.91 4.51
C ILE A 76 -9.84 12.67 3.77
N GLY A 77 -10.56 11.79 4.45
CA GLY A 77 -11.09 10.58 3.83
C GLY A 77 -12.04 9.82 4.75
N SER A 78 -12.90 8.99 4.16
CA SER A 78 -13.74 8.06 4.90
C SER A 78 -13.03 6.72 5.08
N HIS A 79 -13.19 6.10 6.25
CA HIS A 79 -12.80 4.71 6.43
C HIS A 79 -13.60 3.86 5.43
N GLY A 80 -12.92 3.12 4.57
CA GLY A 80 -13.62 2.30 3.59
C GLY A 80 -14.25 1.06 4.21
N TYR A 81 -15.27 0.56 3.54
CA TYR A 81 -15.96 -0.67 3.94
C TYR A 81 -15.28 -1.88 3.30
N PRO A 82 -15.22 -3.04 4.00
CA PRO A 82 -14.69 -4.26 3.41
C PRO A 82 -15.55 -4.69 2.21
N ILE A 83 -14.92 -4.88 1.06
CA ILE A 83 -15.54 -5.45 -0.15
C ILE A 83 -15.04 -6.89 -0.28
N SER A 84 -15.94 -7.84 -0.05
CA SER A 84 -15.68 -9.27 -0.30
C SER A 84 -16.10 -9.61 -1.73
N TYR A 85 -15.18 -10.20 -2.49
CA TYR A 85 -15.45 -10.70 -3.85
C TYR A 85 -15.79 -12.21 -3.82
N ASP A 86 -15.25 -12.91 -2.83
CA ASP A 86 -15.38 -14.34 -2.54
C ASP A 86 -15.17 -14.51 -1.01
N ASP A 87 -15.69 -15.60 -0.44
CA ASP A 87 -15.42 -16.06 0.93
C ASP A 87 -13.90 -16.21 1.21
N HIS A 88 -13.11 -16.43 0.15
CA HIS A 88 -11.66 -16.68 0.20
C HIS A 88 -10.79 -15.47 -0.14
N CYS A 89 -11.33 -14.47 -0.84
CA CYS A 89 -10.60 -13.29 -1.30
C CYS A 89 -11.31 -12.02 -0.84
N LYS A 90 -10.69 -11.31 0.09
CA LYS A 90 -11.21 -10.08 0.68
C LYS A 90 -10.32 -8.91 0.33
N TYR A 91 -10.97 -7.79 0.04
CA TYR A 91 -10.33 -6.52 -0.24
C TYR A 91 -10.90 -5.45 0.67
N GLU A 92 -10.03 -4.84 1.47
CA GLU A 92 -10.35 -3.74 2.37
C GLU A 92 -9.57 -2.51 1.92
N SER A 93 -10.31 -1.53 1.37
CA SER A 93 -9.73 -0.25 0.98
C SER A 93 -10.01 0.82 2.00
N SER A 94 -9.17 1.85 2.04
CA SER A 94 -9.64 3.20 2.38
C SER A 94 -10.51 3.71 1.24
N ASP A 95 -11.69 4.25 1.57
CA ASP A 95 -12.50 4.95 0.58
C ASP A 95 -11.86 6.31 0.31
N ASN A 96 -11.94 6.76 -0.95
CA ASN A 96 -11.62 8.09 -1.47
C ASN A 96 -10.95 9.04 -0.47
N THR A 97 -9.62 9.06 -0.50
CA THR A 97 -8.80 9.87 0.38
C THR A 97 -8.19 11.05 -0.37
N ALA A 98 -8.07 12.19 0.28
CA ALA A 98 -7.44 13.38 -0.26
C ALA A 98 -6.45 13.96 0.74
N VAL A 99 -5.43 14.65 0.22
CA VAL A 99 -4.38 15.29 1.01
C VAL A 99 -4.37 16.77 0.68
N MET A 100 -4.94 17.56 1.59
CA MET A 100 -5.40 18.93 1.37
C MET A 100 -5.01 19.83 2.54
N PRO A 101 -5.01 21.17 2.39
CA PRO A 101 -4.65 22.04 3.50
C PRO A 101 -5.70 22.00 4.61
N HIS A 102 -5.24 22.20 5.84
CA HIS A 102 -6.09 22.25 7.01
C HIS A 102 -7.19 23.30 6.85
N GLY A 103 -8.41 22.94 7.26
CA GLY A 103 -9.61 23.79 7.09
C GLY A 103 -10.38 23.53 5.79
N THR A 104 -9.85 22.71 4.89
CA THR A 104 -10.62 22.17 3.75
C THR A 104 -11.59 21.11 4.23
N HIS A 105 -12.79 21.03 3.65
CA HIS A 105 -13.76 19.99 3.96
C HIS A 105 -13.93 18.99 2.81
N PHE A 106 -13.85 19.46 1.56
CA PHE A 106 -14.03 18.63 0.39
C PHE A 106 -13.17 19.11 -0.79
N MET A 107 -12.94 18.24 -1.78
CA MET A 107 -12.15 18.59 -2.97
C MET A 107 -12.73 19.77 -3.75
N SER A 108 -14.05 20.01 -3.65
CA SER A 108 -14.72 21.15 -4.29
C SER A 108 -14.31 22.51 -3.73
N ASP A 109 -13.68 22.54 -2.56
CA ASP A 109 -13.20 23.78 -1.97
C ASP A 109 -11.87 24.23 -2.62
N LEU A 110 -11.23 23.35 -3.40
CA LEU A 110 -10.02 23.62 -4.19
C LEU A 110 -10.35 23.74 -5.68
N THR A 111 -9.43 24.34 -6.42
CA THR A 111 -9.52 24.60 -7.86
C THR A 111 -8.33 24.02 -8.62
N ASP A 112 -8.30 24.15 -9.96
CA ASP A 112 -7.17 23.75 -10.82
C ASP A 112 -6.78 22.27 -10.80
N TRP A 113 -7.69 21.38 -10.38
CA TRP A 113 -7.49 19.93 -10.46
C TRP A 113 -7.20 19.50 -11.90
N HIS A 114 -6.18 18.65 -12.07
CA HIS A 114 -5.90 18.01 -13.34
C HIS A 114 -6.65 16.67 -13.46
N GLY A 115 -6.67 16.10 -14.67
CA GLY A 115 -7.31 14.81 -14.90
C GLY A 115 -6.76 13.70 -13.99
N ASN A 116 -7.62 12.73 -13.66
CA ASN A 116 -7.24 11.58 -12.85
C ASN A 116 -6.04 10.84 -13.45
N THR A 117 -5.00 10.63 -12.65
CA THR A 117 -3.87 9.78 -13.00
C THR A 117 -4.18 8.36 -12.59
N THR A 118 -4.11 7.44 -13.53
CA THR A 118 -4.40 6.01 -13.30
C THR A 118 -3.16 5.18 -13.60
N LEU A 119 -2.77 4.35 -12.63
CA LEU A 119 -1.65 3.43 -12.71
C LEU A 119 -2.18 2.00 -12.57
N SER A 120 -2.09 1.22 -13.65
CA SER A 120 -2.63 -0.14 -13.67
C SER A 120 -1.51 -1.14 -13.37
N TYR A 121 -1.79 -2.06 -12.45
CA TYR A 121 -0.87 -3.09 -12.00
C TYR A 121 -1.49 -4.46 -12.12
N GLU A 122 -0.63 -5.45 -12.32
CA GLU A 122 -0.96 -6.87 -12.28
C GLU A 122 0.04 -7.56 -11.37
N THR A 123 -0.48 -8.27 -10.37
CA THR A 123 0.30 -9.16 -9.52
C THR A 123 -0.21 -10.58 -9.65
N SER A 124 0.71 -11.52 -9.84
CA SER A 124 0.42 -12.95 -9.89
C SER A 124 1.26 -13.70 -8.86
N TRP A 125 0.65 -14.71 -8.24
CA TRP A 125 1.32 -15.63 -7.33
C TRP A 125 1.29 -17.03 -7.93
N THR A 126 2.45 -17.64 -7.97
CA THR A 126 2.66 -19.01 -8.46
C THR A 126 3.30 -19.86 -7.37
N ASN A 127 2.80 -21.07 -7.16
CA ASN A 127 3.38 -22.00 -6.19
C ASN A 127 4.68 -22.65 -6.73
N SER A 128 5.33 -23.47 -5.91
CA SER A 128 6.56 -24.18 -6.28
C SER A 128 6.39 -25.18 -7.44
N GLU A 129 5.16 -25.59 -7.75
CA GLU A 129 4.81 -26.48 -8.88
C GLU A 129 4.56 -25.71 -10.19
N GLY A 130 4.60 -24.37 -10.17
CA GLY A 130 4.33 -23.54 -11.34
C GLY A 130 2.84 -23.26 -11.57
N GLU A 131 1.96 -23.63 -10.65
CA GLU A 131 0.53 -23.33 -10.74
C GLU A 131 0.21 -21.93 -10.19
N GLY A 132 -0.61 -21.17 -10.93
CA GLY A 132 -1.15 -19.89 -10.46
C GLY A 132 -2.16 -20.09 -9.32
N VAL A 133 -1.97 -19.39 -8.21
CA VAL A 133 -2.79 -19.53 -7.00
C VAL A 133 -3.59 -18.27 -6.68
N MET A 134 -3.12 -17.11 -7.14
CA MET A 134 -3.79 -15.83 -7.02
C MET A 134 -3.42 -14.92 -8.19
N GLN A 135 -4.39 -14.13 -8.65
CA GLN A 135 -4.21 -13.03 -9.59
C GLN A 135 -4.93 -11.81 -9.03
N PHE A 136 -4.22 -10.69 -9.00
CA PHE A 136 -4.75 -9.41 -8.58
C PHE A 136 -4.36 -8.32 -9.58
N GLU A 137 -5.36 -7.79 -10.27
CA GLU A 137 -5.23 -6.61 -11.10
C GLU A 137 -5.93 -5.45 -10.41
N TYR A 138 -5.25 -4.30 -10.39
CA TYR A 138 -5.74 -3.13 -9.69
C TYR A 138 -5.23 -1.84 -10.32
N GLU A 139 -5.98 -0.78 -10.07
CA GLU A 139 -5.68 0.57 -10.53
C GLU A 139 -5.47 1.48 -9.31
N LEU A 140 -4.31 2.13 -9.23
CA LEU A 140 -4.08 3.24 -8.31
C LEU A 140 -4.50 4.54 -8.99
N HIS A 141 -5.46 5.23 -8.41
CA HIS A 141 -5.99 6.50 -8.86
C HIS A 141 -5.57 7.63 -7.94
N PHE A 142 -5.32 8.81 -8.51
CA PHE A 142 -5.18 10.06 -7.77
C PHE A 142 -5.36 11.28 -8.71
N VAL A 143 -5.87 12.37 -8.15
CA VAL A 143 -6.14 13.63 -8.84
C VAL A 143 -5.16 14.69 -8.31
N PRO A 144 -4.17 15.12 -9.12
CA PRO A 144 -3.18 16.12 -8.70
C PRO A 144 -3.60 17.56 -9.04
N HIS A 145 -2.75 18.50 -8.64
CA HIS A 145 -2.75 19.94 -8.91
C HIS A 145 -3.87 20.75 -8.28
N GLY A 146 -4.56 20.21 -7.27
CA GLY A 146 -5.54 21.00 -6.52
C GLY A 146 -4.88 22.23 -5.90
N LYS A 147 -5.54 23.38 -5.97
CA LYS A 147 -5.06 24.64 -5.40
C LYS A 147 -6.07 25.26 -4.45
N TRP A 148 -5.58 25.71 -3.29
CA TRP A 148 -6.36 26.44 -2.31
C TRP A 148 -6.24 27.93 -2.56
N PHE A 149 -7.30 28.57 -3.06
CA PHE A 149 -7.29 29.98 -3.49
C PHE A 149 -6.11 30.32 -4.42
N GLY A 150 -5.76 29.39 -5.32
CA GLY A 150 -4.65 29.55 -6.27
C GLY A 150 -3.26 29.27 -5.71
N VAL A 151 -3.15 28.83 -4.45
CA VAL A 151 -1.88 28.54 -3.75
C VAL A 151 -1.71 27.03 -3.56
N GLY A 152 -0.46 26.57 -3.69
CA GLY A 152 -0.06 25.20 -3.39
C GLY A 152 -0.48 24.19 -4.44
N GLN A 153 -0.14 22.92 -4.19
CA GLN A 153 -0.49 21.78 -5.01
C GLN A 153 -0.85 20.60 -4.11
N TYR A 154 -2.10 20.15 -4.20
CA TYR A 154 -2.70 19.15 -3.31
C TYR A 154 -3.17 17.92 -4.08
N LEU A 155 -3.44 16.84 -3.35
CA LEU A 155 -3.93 15.57 -3.91
C LEU A 155 -5.38 15.35 -3.53
N GLY A 156 -6.16 14.83 -4.47
CA GLY A 156 -7.52 14.37 -4.24
C GLY A 156 -7.73 12.97 -4.82
N ASP A 157 -8.84 12.36 -4.43
CA ASP A 157 -9.34 11.10 -5.01
C ASP A 157 -8.28 9.99 -5.11
N ILE A 158 -7.53 9.82 -4.02
CA ILE A 158 -6.52 8.77 -3.86
C ILE A 158 -7.21 7.49 -3.41
N TYR A 159 -7.12 6.44 -4.22
CA TYR A 159 -7.60 5.11 -3.86
C TYR A 159 -6.99 4.04 -4.76
N ILE A 160 -7.05 2.79 -4.29
CA ILE A 160 -6.79 1.61 -5.11
C ILE A 160 -8.12 0.97 -5.45
N LYS A 161 -8.28 0.56 -6.71
CA LYS A 161 -9.48 -0.08 -7.22
C LYS A 161 -9.11 -1.44 -7.82
N PRO A 162 -9.64 -2.55 -7.25
CA PRO A 162 -9.53 -3.85 -7.89
C PRO A 162 -10.24 -3.86 -9.25
N THR A 163 -9.59 -4.43 -10.25
CA THR A 163 -10.21 -4.77 -11.55
C THR A 163 -10.42 -6.27 -11.67
N ILE A 164 -9.46 -7.07 -11.20
CA ILE A 164 -9.56 -8.53 -11.08
C ILE A 164 -9.03 -8.94 -9.71
N LEU A 165 -9.81 -9.72 -8.96
CA LEU A 165 -9.34 -10.42 -7.77
C LEU A 165 -9.79 -11.87 -7.85
N TRP A 166 -8.82 -12.77 -7.96
CA TRP A 166 -9.05 -14.21 -8.03
C TRP A 166 -8.04 -14.94 -7.15
N CYS A 167 -8.52 -15.91 -6.38
CA CYS A 167 -7.70 -16.86 -5.66
C CYS A 167 -8.27 -18.27 -5.79
N LYS A 168 -7.40 -19.27 -5.67
CA LYS A 168 -7.78 -20.68 -5.62
C LYS A 168 -8.42 -20.98 -4.26
N HIS A 169 -9.51 -21.73 -4.23
CA HIS A 169 -10.35 -22.02 -3.03
C HIS A 169 -9.64 -22.43 -1.73
N ASN A 170 -8.43 -23.00 -1.79
CA ASN A 170 -7.66 -23.38 -0.59
C ASN A 170 -6.78 -22.25 -0.02
N TYR A 171 -6.79 -21.09 -0.65
CA TYR A 171 -6.04 -19.89 -0.26
C TYR A 171 -7.00 -18.88 0.34
N HIS A 172 -6.54 -18.14 1.34
CA HIS A 172 -7.23 -16.98 1.85
C HIS A 172 -6.35 -15.77 1.61
N THR A 173 -6.92 -14.72 1.03
CA THR A 173 -6.23 -13.47 0.74
C THR A 173 -6.98 -12.33 1.39
N ASP A 174 -6.27 -11.58 2.22
CA ASP A 174 -6.72 -10.31 2.78
C ASP A 174 -5.83 -9.19 2.22
N ILE A 175 -6.44 -8.20 1.59
CA ILE A 175 -5.75 -7.05 1.00
C ILE A 175 -6.15 -5.81 1.79
N HIS A 176 -5.18 -5.08 2.31
CA HIS A 176 -5.37 -3.86 3.09
C HIS A 176 -4.66 -2.68 2.44
N VAL A 177 -5.37 -1.57 2.29
CA VAL A 177 -4.81 -0.30 1.81
C VAL A 177 -4.74 0.70 2.96
N THR A 178 -3.56 1.26 3.20
CA THR A 178 -3.29 2.18 4.30
C THR A 178 -2.45 3.38 3.85
N PHE A 179 -2.45 4.42 4.67
CA PHE A 179 -1.54 5.57 4.56
C PHE A 179 -0.60 5.51 5.79
N PRO A 180 0.57 4.87 5.68
CA PRO A 180 1.38 4.49 6.83
C PRO A 180 2.08 5.68 7.52
N ALA A 181 2.11 6.85 6.88
CA ALA A 181 2.76 8.05 7.38
C ALA A 181 1.86 9.28 7.22
N ASP A 182 2.11 10.30 8.05
CA ASP A 182 1.49 11.60 7.91
C ASP A 182 1.88 12.29 6.59
N PRO A 183 1.00 13.13 6.01
CA PRO A 183 1.33 13.88 4.81
C PRO A 183 2.43 14.90 5.10
N VAL A 184 3.26 15.16 4.10
CA VAL A 184 4.38 16.10 4.23
C VAL A 184 4.26 17.23 3.22
N ASN A 185 4.73 18.42 3.59
CA ASN A 185 4.93 19.51 2.65
C ASN A 185 6.31 19.38 1.98
N ARG A 186 6.32 19.17 0.66
CA ARG A 186 7.51 19.08 -0.19
C ARG A 186 7.87 20.38 -0.88
N GLY A 187 6.97 21.35 -0.85
CA GLY A 187 7.14 22.69 -1.39
C GLY A 187 7.67 23.66 -0.34
N SER A 188 7.32 24.93 -0.53
CA SER A 188 7.61 25.99 0.44
C SER A 188 6.38 26.25 1.32
N THR A 189 6.50 27.04 2.38
CA THR A 189 5.33 27.48 3.16
C THR A 189 4.40 28.37 2.33
N SER A 190 4.94 29.16 1.40
CA SER A 190 4.16 30.06 0.53
C SER A 190 3.56 29.37 -0.70
N ASP A 191 4.09 28.22 -1.07
CA ASP A 191 3.64 27.40 -2.20
C ASP A 191 3.87 25.92 -1.85
N PRO A 192 2.98 25.35 -1.02
CA PRO A 192 3.12 24.01 -0.48
C PRO A 192 2.84 22.96 -1.55
N ILE A 193 3.52 21.83 -1.47
CA ILE A 193 3.27 20.67 -2.33
C ILE A 193 3.00 19.49 -1.42
N ALA A 194 1.77 18.98 -1.41
CA ALA A 194 1.41 17.81 -0.62
C ALA A 194 2.15 16.58 -1.12
N GLY A 195 2.66 15.76 -0.20
CA GLY A 195 3.23 14.45 -0.49
C GLY A 195 2.72 13.42 0.51
N ILE A 196 2.43 12.21 0.03
CA ILE A 196 1.94 11.12 0.88
C ILE A 196 2.44 9.77 0.36
N GLU A 197 2.59 8.81 1.28
CA GLU A 197 2.77 7.40 0.96
C GLU A 197 1.43 6.67 1.06
N ILE A 198 1.09 5.88 0.05
CA ILE A 198 0.04 4.88 0.09
C ILE A 198 0.69 3.50 0.06
N GLN A 199 0.24 2.62 0.95
CA GLN A 199 0.72 1.25 1.06
C GLN A 199 -0.44 0.27 0.88
N MET A 200 -0.18 -0.78 0.13
CA MET A 200 -1.06 -1.93 0.02
C MET A 200 -0.34 -3.16 0.53
N THR A 201 -0.93 -3.82 1.53
CA THR A 201 -0.43 -5.08 2.07
C THR A 201 -1.37 -6.21 1.65
N ILE A 202 -0.80 -7.25 1.07
CA ILE A 202 -1.49 -8.47 0.66
C ILE A 202 -1.03 -9.59 1.58
N GLU A 203 -1.91 -9.99 2.47
CA GLU A 203 -1.72 -11.14 3.33
C GLU A 203 -2.36 -12.35 2.67
N ASN A 204 -1.56 -13.37 2.45
CA ASN A 204 -2.05 -14.61 1.90
C ASN A 204 -1.77 -15.76 2.86
N SER A 205 -2.70 -16.71 2.95
CA SER A 205 -2.52 -17.94 3.71
C SER A 205 -3.03 -19.17 2.97
N TYR A 206 -2.38 -20.31 3.19
CA TYR A 206 -2.79 -21.60 2.66
C TYR A 206 -3.12 -22.56 3.81
N LYS A 207 -4.36 -23.07 3.84
CA LYS A 207 -4.87 -24.07 4.81
C LYS A 207 -4.33 -23.86 6.25
N SER A 208 -4.41 -22.62 6.75
CA SER A 208 -4.00 -22.16 8.09
C SER A 208 -2.55 -22.41 8.54
N ASN A 209 -1.68 -22.97 7.68
CA ASN A 209 -0.37 -23.48 8.11
C ASN A 209 0.81 -22.69 7.54
N SER A 210 0.59 -21.94 6.46
CA SER A 210 1.56 -20.98 5.94
C SER A 210 0.89 -19.67 5.60
N SER A 211 1.56 -18.58 5.95
CA SER A 211 1.15 -17.23 5.64
C SER A 211 2.34 -16.42 5.12
N GLY A 212 2.06 -15.52 4.20
CA GLY A 212 3.01 -14.54 3.68
C GLY A 212 2.33 -13.19 3.53
N ALA A 213 3.06 -12.12 3.82
CA ALA A 213 2.60 -10.76 3.62
C ALA A 213 3.51 -10.06 2.62
N TYR A 214 2.91 -9.39 1.64
CA TYR A 214 3.61 -8.63 0.61
C TYR A 214 3.11 -7.19 0.63
N SER A 215 4.02 -6.24 0.83
CA SER A 215 3.68 -4.82 0.85
C SER A 215 4.19 -4.11 -0.41
N TYR A 216 3.33 -3.29 -0.99
CA TYR A 216 3.61 -2.43 -2.12
C TYR A 216 3.34 -1.00 -1.70
N SER A 217 4.30 -0.11 -1.90
CA SER A 217 4.18 1.29 -1.52
C SER A 217 4.37 2.21 -2.72
N TRP A 218 3.63 3.31 -2.74
CA TRP A 218 3.78 4.38 -3.72
C TRP A 218 3.88 5.72 -3.03
N TRP A 219 4.80 6.55 -3.52
CA TRP A 219 4.84 7.96 -3.18
C TRP A 219 4.02 8.75 -4.19
N LEU A 220 3.13 9.61 -3.71
CA LEU A 220 2.30 10.51 -4.51
C LEU A 220 2.57 11.97 -4.10
N GLN A 221 2.54 12.89 -5.07
CA GLN A 221 2.67 14.34 -4.81
C GLN A 221 1.61 15.15 -5.54
N GLY A 222 1.22 16.26 -4.92
CA GLY A 222 0.20 17.18 -5.43
C GLY A 222 0.57 17.84 -6.75
N ASP A 223 1.84 17.81 -7.16
CA ASP A 223 2.30 18.26 -8.48
C ASP A 223 2.24 17.16 -9.57
N GLY A 224 1.65 16.00 -9.25
CA GLY A 224 1.52 14.88 -10.16
C GLY A 224 2.73 13.96 -10.21
N VAL A 225 3.80 14.25 -9.46
CA VAL A 225 4.96 13.36 -9.37
C VAL A 225 4.62 12.13 -8.53
N TRP A 226 4.96 10.95 -9.03
CA TRP A 226 4.80 9.70 -8.29
C TRP A 226 5.94 8.73 -8.56
N LYS A 227 6.16 7.79 -7.64
CA LYS A 227 7.09 6.66 -7.80
C LYS A 227 6.66 5.44 -6.99
N PRO A 228 6.92 4.20 -7.46
CA PRO A 228 6.92 3.03 -6.59
C PRO A 228 8.09 3.13 -5.58
N MET A 229 7.92 2.55 -4.39
CA MET A 229 8.96 2.47 -3.35
C MET A 229 9.46 1.05 -3.12
#